data_AF-A0A3M2C0D9-F1
#
_entry.id   AF-A0A3M2C0D9-F1
#
_cell.length_a   1.000
_cell.length_b   1.000
_cell.length_c   1.000
_cell.angle_alpha   90.00
_cell.angle_beta   90.00
_cell.angle_gamma   90.00
#
_symmetry.space_group_name_H-M   'P 1'
#
loop_
_entity.id
_entity.type
_entity.pdbx_description
1 polymer ?
#
loop_
_entity_poly.entity_id
_entity_poly.type
_entity_poly.pdbx_seq_one_letter_code
_entity_poly.pdbx_strand_id
1 'polypeptide(L)'
;MGARRRGRVAPRIGITSSNMQDLFRIAFRVAPVVGGAAIIAWRIQETRRPVTPVKILAPPLGMATGFGMFVVPAMRVPLSWALIALVAGALFLAVPLVRSSSLEDRDGVVMMRRSPGFLLILLGLLAVRLALEDVIGHVVSPLQTAALFYLAAFGMIVRWRVTMYLRYRALKADVRRWPTEAPMR
;
A
#
# COMPACT_ATOMS: atom_id res chain seq x y z
N MET A 1 22.95 -53.17 -43.59
CA MET A 1 24.02 -52.35 -43.00
C MET A 1 23.45 -50.95 -42.75
N GLY A 2 22.61 -50.75 -41.75
CA GLY A 2 23.00 -50.29 -40.41
C GLY A 2 22.62 -48.82 -40.21
N ALA A 3 21.35 -48.55 -39.88
CA ALA A 3 20.75 -47.22 -39.78
C ALA A 3 21.38 -46.37 -38.64
N ARG A 4 21.85 -45.16 -38.96
CA ARG A 4 22.32 -44.15 -37.99
C ARG A 4 21.15 -43.62 -37.17
N ARG A 5 20.96 -44.14 -35.95
CA ARG A 5 20.11 -43.49 -34.94
C ARG A 5 20.89 -42.33 -34.30
N ARG A 6 20.57 -41.09 -34.70
CA ARG A 6 20.96 -39.89 -33.95
C ARG A 6 20.30 -39.95 -32.57
N GLY A 7 21.09 -40.11 -31.53
CA GLY A 7 20.66 -39.86 -30.16
C GLY A 7 20.27 -38.39 -30.03
N ARG A 8 18.97 -38.10 -30.10
CA ARG A 8 18.41 -36.80 -29.77
C ARG A 8 18.44 -36.71 -28.24
N VAL A 9 19.48 -36.07 -27.70
CA VAL A 9 19.56 -35.73 -26.27
C VAL A 9 18.39 -34.79 -26.00
N ALA A 10 17.35 -35.30 -25.33
CA ALA A 10 16.26 -34.46 -24.86
C ALA A 10 16.85 -33.42 -23.90
N PRO A 11 16.50 -32.12 -24.02
CA PRO A 11 16.93 -31.14 -23.04
C PRO A 11 16.30 -31.55 -21.70
N ARG A 12 17.12 -32.07 -20.80
CA ARG A 12 16.72 -32.29 -19.42
C ARG A 12 16.50 -30.89 -18.86
N ILE A 13 15.24 -30.43 -18.86
CA ILE A 13 14.80 -29.24 -18.13
C ILE A 13 14.93 -29.59 -16.64
N GLY A 14 16.17 -29.63 -16.17
CA GLY A 14 16.50 -29.77 -14.77
C GLY A 14 16.13 -28.44 -14.14
N ILE A 15 15.04 -28.45 -13.38
CA ILE A 15 14.77 -27.38 -12.43
C ILE A 15 15.83 -27.54 -11.32
N THR A 16 17.03 -27.02 -11.57
CA THR A 16 18.11 -26.96 -10.58
C THR A 16 17.69 -26.03 -9.45
N SER A 17 18.10 -26.32 -8.22
CA SER A 17 17.82 -25.50 -7.02
C SER A 17 18.26 -24.03 -7.17
N SER A 18 19.23 -23.73 -8.04
CA SER A 18 19.63 -22.37 -8.42
C SER A 18 18.51 -21.60 -9.11
N ASN A 19 17.85 -22.20 -10.12
CA ASN A 19 16.80 -21.55 -10.91
C ASN A 19 15.59 -21.19 -10.03
N MET A 20 15.29 -22.02 -9.03
CA MET A 20 14.19 -21.78 -8.09
C MET A 20 14.50 -20.64 -7.11
N GLN A 21 15.76 -20.51 -6.67
CA GLN A 21 16.18 -19.38 -5.83
C GLN A 21 16.16 -18.06 -6.61
N ASP A 22 16.60 -18.08 -7.86
CA ASP A 22 16.56 -16.91 -8.74
C ASP A 22 15.11 -16.47 -9.00
N LEU A 23 14.21 -17.43 -9.20
CA LEU A 23 12.78 -17.15 -9.33
C LEU A 23 12.20 -16.48 -8.08
N PHE A 24 12.53 -16.97 -6.88
CA PHE A 24 12.08 -16.36 -5.62
C PHE A 24 12.62 -14.95 -5.43
N ARG A 25 13.89 -14.70 -5.77
CA ARG A 25 14.51 -13.37 -5.70
C ARG A 25 13.83 -12.38 -6.65
N ILE A 26 13.58 -12.80 -7.89
CA ILE A 26 12.87 -11.98 -8.87
C ILE A 26 11.44 -11.70 -8.39
N ALA A 27 10.74 -12.73 -7.91
CA ALA A 27 9.37 -12.59 -7.41
C ALA A 27 9.28 -11.59 -6.25
N PHE A 28 10.20 -11.64 -5.28
CA PHE A 28 10.22 -10.72 -4.14
C PHE A 28 10.44 -9.26 -4.52
N ARG A 29 11.21 -9.00 -5.58
CA ARG A 29 11.47 -7.66 -6.10
C ARG A 29 10.34 -7.13 -6.99
N VAL A 30 9.71 -8.00 -7.77
CA VAL A 30 8.68 -7.62 -8.75
C VAL A 30 7.28 -7.53 -8.13
N ALA A 31 6.91 -8.45 -7.23
CA ALA A 31 5.57 -8.48 -6.64
C ALA A 31 5.13 -7.15 -5.99
N PRO A 32 5.99 -6.41 -5.25
CA PRO A 32 5.64 -5.12 -4.67
C PRO A 32 5.38 -4.04 -5.71
N VAL A 33 6.14 -4.07 -6.82
CA VAL A 33 5.99 -3.12 -7.94
C VAL A 33 4.63 -3.33 -8.61
N VAL A 34 4.28 -4.59 -8.90
CA VAL A 34 2.99 -4.95 -9.49
C VAL A 34 1.84 -4.60 -8.55
N GLY A 35 1.96 -4.94 -7.25
CA GLY A 35 0.95 -4.58 -6.24
C GLY A 35 0.78 -3.07 -6.09
N GLY A 36 1.88 -2.31 -6.09
CA GLY A 36 1.86 -0.85 -6.08
C GLY A 36 1.13 -0.28 -7.29
N ALA A 37 1.42 -0.76 -8.50
CA ALA A 37 0.74 -0.32 -9.72
C ALA A 37 -0.77 -0.60 -9.68
N ALA A 38 -1.18 -1.78 -9.20
CA ALA A 38 -2.60 -2.13 -9.04
C ALA A 38 -3.32 -1.19 -8.06
N ILE A 39 -2.68 -0.86 -6.93
CA ILE A 39 -3.22 0.07 -5.94
C ILE A 39 -3.37 1.48 -6.53
N ILE A 40 -2.42 1.95 -7.35
CA ILE A 40 -2.51 3.26 -8.03
C ILE A 40 -3.72 3.28 -8.97
N ALA A 41 -3.88 2.25 -9.81
CA ALA A 41 -5.00 2.15 -10.74
C ALA A 41 -6.34 2.19 -9.99
N TRP A 42 -6.46 1.43 -8.91
CA TRP A 42 -7.64 1.46 -8.04
C TRP A 42 -7.88 2.85 -7.41
N ARG A 43 -6.82 3.53 -6.95
CA ARG A 43 -6.91 4.85 -6.33
C ARG A 43 -7.39 5.94 -7.29
N ILE A 44 -6.93 5.88 -8.54
CA ILE A 44 -7.36 6.80 -9.59
C ILE A 44 -8.86 6.65 -9.83
N GLN A 45 -9.37 5.42 -9.86
CA GLN A 45 -10.79 5.15 -10.05
C GLN A 45 -11.63 5.61 -8.84
N GLU A 46 -11.15 5.38 -7.62
CA GLU A 46 -11.89 5.76 -6.40
C GLU A 46 -12.02 7.28 -6.23
N THR A 47 -11.05 8.07 -6.72
CA THR A 47 -11.07 9.54 -6.64
C THR A 47 -12.20 10.17 -7.48
N ARG A 48 -12.79 9.42 -8.44
CA ARG A 48 -13.88 9.92 -9.30
C ARG A 48 -15.27 9.79 -8.66
N ARG A 49 -15.37 9.14 -7.50
CA ARG A 49 -16.66 8.84 -6.85
C ARG A 49 -16.88 9.72 -5.61
N PRO A 50 -18.14 9.95 -5.21
CA PRO A 50 -18.45 10.63 -3.96
C PRO A 50 -17.83 9.93 -2.75
N VAL A 51 -17.30 10.74 -1.83
CA VAL A 51 -16.67 10.27 -0.60
C VAL A 51 -17.77 9.96 0.41
N THR A 52 -17.82 8.70 0.83
CA THR A 52 -18.69 8.27 1.94
C THR A 52 -17.84 7.88 3.15
N PRO A 53 -18.38 7.99 4.38
CA PRO A 53 -17.69 7.54 5.60
C PRO A 53 -17.13 6.12 5.49
N VAL A 54 -17.92 5.21 4.93
CA VAL A 54 -17.55 3.80 4.73
C VAL A 54 -16.32 3.69 3.82
N LYS A 55 -16.26 4.45 2.73
CA LYS A 55 -15.11 4.46 1.81
C LYS A 55 -13.85 5.07 2.42
N ILE A 56 -13.98 5.99 3.36
CA ILE A 56 -12.82 6.53 4.09
C ILE A 56 -12.23 5.45 5.01
N LEU A 57 -13.07 4.66 5.68
CA LEU A 57 -12.62 3.66 6.65
C LEU A 57 -12.32 2.28 6.03
N ALA A 58 -12.83 1.97 4.84
CA ALA A 58 -12.61 0.67 4.21
C ALA A 58 -11.11 0.32 4.00
N PRO A 59 -10.22 1.24 3.57
CA PRO A 59 -8.81 0.91 3.35
C PRO A 59 -8.06 0.40 4.60
N PRO A 60 -8.08 1.09 5.76
CA PRO A 60 -7.40 0.58 6.95
C PRO A 60 -8.02 -0.72 7.47
N LEU A 61 -9.34 -0.91 7.33
CA LEU A 61 -10.00 -2.17 7.71
C LEU A 61 -9.56 -3.33 6.81
N GLY A 62 -9.50 -3.10 5.49
CA GLY A 62 -8.98 -4.09 4.54
C GLY A 62 -7.52 -4.42 4.84
N MET A 63 -6.68 -3.41 5.07
CA MET A 63 -5.29 -3.65 5.43
C MET A 63 -5.13 -4.37 6.77
N ALA A 64 -6.01 -4.14 7.75
CA ALA A 64 -5.95 -4.82 9.04
C ALA A 64 -6.03 -6.36 8.91
N THR A 65 -6.69 -6.89 7.87
CA THR A 65 -6.68 -8.34 7.59
C THR A 65 -5.26 -8.89 7.35
N GLY A 66 -4.34 -8.04 6.88
CA GLY A 66 -2.94 -8.38 6.66
C GLY A 66 -2.16 -8.71 7.94
N PHE A 67 -2.66 -8.36 9.13
CA PHE A 67 -2.02 -8.76 10.40
C PHE A 67 -2.00 -10.29 10.58
N GLY A 68 -2.86 -11.03 9.86
CA GLY A 68 -2.79 -12.50 9.81
C GLY A 68 -1.42 -13.03 9.38
N MET A 69 -0.62 -12.23 8.67
CA MET A 69 0.73 -12.60 8.26
C MET A 69 1.68 -12.88 9.44
N PHE A 70 1.44 -12.27 10.62
CA PHE A 70 2.26 -12.49 11.82
C PHE A 70 2.02 -13.84 12.51
N VAL A 71 0.97 -14.57 12.10
CA VAL A 71 0.80 -15.97 12.52
C VAL A 71 1.99 -16.81 12.05
N VAL A 72 2.53 -16.52 10.87
CA VAL A 72 3.69 -17.20 10.29
C VAL A 72 4.98 -16.79 11.00
N PRO A 73 5.77 -17.73 11.57
CA PRO A 73 6.98 -17.40 12.32
C PRO A 73 8.00 -16.56 11.55
N ALA A 74 8.14 -16.81 10.24
CA ALA A 74 9.09 -16.10 9.39
C ALA A 74 8.78 -14.61 9.19
N MET A 75 7.55 -14.16 9.50
CA MET A 75 7.15 -12.75 9.42
C MET A 75 7.05 -12.07 10.79
N ARG A 76 7.32 -12.80 11.88
CA ARG A 76 7.32 -12.21 13.22
C ARG A 76 8.51 -11.28 13.38
N VAL A 77 8.23 -10.10 13.93
CA VAL A 77 9.22 -9.09 14.27
C VAL A 77 9.11 -8.77 15.75
N PRO A 78 10.22 -8.33 16.40
CA PRO A 78 10.16 -7.84 17.78
C PRO A 78 9.10 -6.74 17.94
N LEU A 79 8.38 -6.76 19.06
CA LEU A 79 7.30 -5.81 19.32
C LEU A 79 7.80 -4.35 19.32
N SER A 80 9.04 -4.12 19.79
CA SER A 80 9.69 -2.81 19.74
C SER A 80 9.83 -2.31 18.30
N TRP A 81 10.26 -3.17 17.37
CA TRP A 81 10.38 -2.81 15.94
C TRP A 81 9.01 -2.56 15.34
N ALA A 82 8.01 -3.38 15.69
CA ALA A 82 6.65 -3.19 15.22
C ALA A 82 6.08 -1.83 15.64
N LEU A 83 6.26 -1.46 16.91
CA LEU A 83 5.80 -0.19 17.45
C LEU A 83 6.51 1.00 16.80
N ILE A 84 7.85 0.92 16.66
CA ILE A 84 8.64 1.95 15.97
C ILE A 84 8.17 2.11 14.53
N ALA A 85 7.96 1.02 13.79
CA ALA A 85 7.48 1.07 12.42
C ALA A 85 6.08 1.71 12.31
N LEU A 86 5.15 1.32 13.18
CA LEU A 86 3.80 1.89 13.22
C LEU A 86 3.83 3.40 13.51
N VAL A 87 4.58 3.80 14.54
CA VAL A 87 4.69 5.21 14.95
C VAL A 87 5.40 6.02 13.86
N ALA A 88 6.50 5.50 13.30
CA ALA A 88 7.22 6.17 12.23
C ALA A 88 6.34 6.35 10.98
N GLY A 89 5.56 5.33 10.61
CA GLY A 89 4.57 5.44 9.54
C GLY A 89 3.49 6.49 9.83
N ALA A 90 2.93 6.46 11.03
CA ALA A 90 1.88 7.38 11.44
C ALA A 90 2.36 8.85 11.54
N LEU A 91 3.60 9.08 11.99
CA LEU A 91 4.12 10.43 12.25
C LEU A 91 4.87 11.03 11.05
N PHE A 92 5.71 10.26 10.36
CA PHE A 92 6.52 10.79 9.27
C PHE A 92 5.83 10.60 7.92
N LEU A 93 5.37 9.37 7.62
CA LEU A 93 4.79 9.07 6.32
C LEU A 93 3.38 9.65 6.16
N ALA A 94 2.58 9.80 7.24
CA ALA A 94 1.23 10.35 7.07
C ALA A 94 1.20 11.85 6.70
N VAL A 95 2.26 12.59 7.06
CA VAL A 95 2.32 14.06 6.91
C VAL A 95 2.13 14.55 5.48
N PRO A 96 2.90 14.10 4.47
CA PRO A 96 2.70 14.55 3.09
C PRO A 96 1.32 14.18 2.54
N LEU A 97 0.73 13.06 2.97
CA LEU A 97 -0.62 12.64 2.56
C LEU A 97 -1.71 13.52 3.14
N VAL A 98 -1.61 13.83 4.44
CA VAL A 98 -2.57 14.69 5.14
C VAL A 98 -2.53 16.11 4.58
N ARG A 99 -1.34 16.63 4.22
CA ARG A 99 -1.21 17.97 3.63
C ARG A 99 -1.73 18.04 2.20
N SER A 100 -1.48 17.01 1.40
CA SER A 100 -1.90 17.01 -0.01
C SER A 100 -3.35 16.56 -0.25
N SER A 101 -4.05 16.05 0.77
CA SER A 101 -5.43 15.59 0.65
C SER A 101 -6.42 16.67 1.07
N SER A 102 -7.18 17.21 0.11
CA SER A 102 -8.28 18.13 0.37
C SER A 102 -9.62 17.50 0.01
N LEU A 103 -10.66 17.86 0.77
CA LEU A 103 -12.05 17.56 0.45
C LEU A 103 -12.68 18.85 -0.09
N GLU A 104 -13.40 18.73 -1.19
CA GLU A 104 -14.14 19.85 -1.80
C GLU A 104 -15.63 19.48 -1.77
N ASP A 105 -16.48 20.44 -1.45
CA ASP A 105 -17.91 20.33 -1.73
C ASP A 105 -18.11 20.67 -3.21
N ARG A 106 -18.79 19.79 -3.94
CA ARG A 106 -19.26 20.04 -5.30
C ARG A 106 -20.74 19.69 -5.35
N ASP A 107 -21.59 20.68 -5.57
CA ASP A 107 -23.03 20.50 -5.77
C ASP A 107 -23.72 19.70 -4.63
N GLY A 108 -23.29 19.91 -3.38
CA GLY A 108 -23.84 19.24 -2.19
C GLY A 108 -23.30 17.82 -1.95
N VAL A 109 -22.33 17.36 -2.75
CA VAL A 109 -21.61 16.11 -2.51
C VAL A 109 -20.13 16.36 -2.19
N VAL A 110 -19.64 15.71 -1.12
CA VAL A 110 -18.24 15.80 -0.73
C VAL A 110 -17.38 14.93 -1.63
N MET A 111 -16.52 15.56 -2.41
CA MET A 111 -15.59 14.92 -3.33
C MET A 111 -14.15 15.03 -2.83
N MET A 112 -13.31 14.08 -3.22
CA MET A 112 -11.89 14.11 -2.89
C MET A 112 -11.11 14.83 -3.99
N ARG A 113 -10.35 15.88 -3.65
CA ARG A 113 -9.40 16.50 -4.59
C ARG A 113 -8.24 15.53 -4.83
N ARG A 114 -7.76 15.46 -6.07
CA ARG A 114 -6.58 14.64 -6.42
C ARG A 114 -5.38 15.04 -5.55
N SER A 115 -4.83 14.07 -4.82
CA SER A 115 -3.66 14.25 -3.95
C SER A 115 -2.45 13.58 -4.60
N PRO A 116 -1.40 14.34 -4.96
CA PRO A 116 -0.15 13.76 -5.47
C PRO A 116 0.67 13.05 -4.37
N GLY A 117 0.40 13.34 -3.09
CA GLY A 117 1.17 12.79 -1.97
C GLY A 117 1.09 11.27 -1.86
N PHE A 118 -0.04 10.67 -2.25
CA PHE A 118 -0.18 9.22 -2.27
C PHE A 118 0.84 8.55 -3.20
N LEU A 119 1.03 9.10 -4.40
CA LEU A 119 2.01 8.60 -5.37
C LEU A 119 3.44 8.78 -4.87
N LEU A 120 3.73 9.96 -4.31
CA LEU A 120 5.05 10.27 -3.76
C LEU A 120 5.47 9.27 -2.68
N ILE A 121 4.56 8.93 -1.77
CA ILE A 121 4.86 7.92 -0.75
C ILE A 121 4.94 6.53 -1.31
N LEU A 122 4.03 6.15 -2.21
CA LEU A 122 4.05 4.79 -2.73
C LEU A 122 5.36 4.51 -3.48
N LEU A 123 5.80 5.46 -4.32
CA LEU A 123 7.08 5.38 -5.01
C LEU A 123 8.27 5.51 -4.05
N GLY A 124 8.22 6.46 -3.10
CA GLY A 124 9.29 6.66 -2.13
C GLY A 124 9.50 5.46 -1.22
N LEU A 125 8.42 4.89 -0.69
CA LEU A 125 8.48 3.71 0.19
C LEU A 125 8.92 2.46 -0.59
N LEU A 126 8.50 2.32 -1.85
CA LEU A 126 8.96 1.25 -2.73
C LEU A 126 10.46 1.38 -3.05
N ALA A 127 10.93 2.58 -3.36
CA ALA A 127 12.36 2.84 -3.60
C ALA A 127 13.20 2.57 -2.34
N VAL A 128 12.77 3.08 -1.19
CA VAL A 128 13.43 2.81 0.10
C VAL A 128 13.44 1.32 0.41
N ARG A 129 12.35 0.60 0.14
CA ARG A 129 12.27 -0.85 0.33
C ARG A 129 13.31 -1.60 -0.49
N LEU A 130 13.41 -1.29 -1.79
CA LEU A 130 14.35 -1.95 -2.68
C LEU A 130 15.80 -1.64 -2.27
N ALA A 131 16.09 -0.38 -1.92
CA ALA A 131 17.42 0.02 -1.45
C ALA A 131 17.78 -0.64 -0.10
N LEU A 132 16.83 -0.75 0.84
CA LEU A 132 17.07 -1.41 2.13
C LEU A 132 17.30 -2.90 1.99
N GLU A 133 16.61 -3.56 1.07
CA GLU A 133 16.82 -4.99 0.79
C GLU A 133 18.26 -5.24 0.30
N ASP A 134 18.78 -4.36 -0.56
CA ASP A 134 20.15 -4.47 -1.07
C ASP A 134 21.21 -4.18 0.01
N VAL A 135 20.94 -3.27 0.95
CA VAL A 135 21.91 -2.88 2.00
C VAL A 135 21.83 -3.77 3.24
N ILE A 136 20.64 -4.14 3.71
CA ILE A 136 20.38 -4.77 5.02
C ILE A 136 19.90 -6.23 4.87
N GLY A 137 19.80 -6.76 3.66
CA GLY A 137 19.32 -8.13 3.40
C GLY A 137 20.09 -9.25 4.10
N HIS A 138 21.29 -8.96 4.64
CA HIS A 138 22.10 -9.87 5.44
C HIS A 138 21.74 -9.86 6.94
N VAL A 139 21.05 -8.83 7.44
CA VAL A 139 20.67 -8.67 8.87
C VAL A 139 19.18 -9.00 9.10
N VAL A 140 18.32 -8.64 8.15
CA VAL A 140 16.87 -8.82 8.27
C VAL A 140 16.36 -9.63 7.09
N SER A 141 15.56 -10.68 7.36
CA SER A 141 15.02 -11.50 6.29
C SER A 141 14.08 -10.69 5.39
N PRO A 142 13.99 -11.00 4.08
CA PRO A 142 13.09 -10.30 3.17
C PRO A 142 11.63 -10.28 3.65
N LEU A 143 11.20 -11.33 4.34
CA LEU A 143 9.88 -11.48 4.93
C LEU A 143 9.66 -10.54 6.13
N GLN A 144 10.64 -10.42 7.02
CA GLN A 144 10.58 -9.49 8.16
C GLN A 144 10.64 -8.04 7.70
N THR A 145 11.47 -7.73 6.71
CA THR A 145 11.51 -6.41 6.08
C THR A 145 10.14 -6.07 5.49
N ALA A 146 9.54 -6.98 4.72
CA ALA A 146 8.17 -6.80 4.21
C ALA A 146 7.15 -6.54 5.33
N ALA A 147 7.26 -7.25 6.47
CA ALA A 147 6.39 -7.05 7.62
C ALA A 147 6.54 -5.65 8.25
N LEU A 148 7.77 -5.14 8.37
CA LEU A 148 8.03 -3.78 8.88
C LEU A 148 7.50 -2.70 7.95
N PHE A 149 7.70 -2.84 6.63
CA PHE A 149 7.14 -1.93 5.63
C PHE A 149 5.61 -1.93 5.64
N TYR A 150 4.99 -3.10 5.82
CA TYR A 150 3.54 -3.20 6.00
C TYR A 150 3.07 -2.43 7.25
N LEU A 151 3.75 -2.59 8.39
CA LEU A 151 3.38 -1.89 9.63
C LEU A 151 3.50 -0.36 9.48
N ALA A 152 4.58 0.12 8.86
CA ALA A 152 4.74 1.54 8.56
C ALA A 152 3.63 2.05 7.63
N ALA A 153 3.31 1.31 6.57
CA ALA A 153 2.21 1.65 5.67
C ALA A 153 0.85 1.65 6.39
N PHE A 154 0.60 0.69 7.29
CA PHE A 154 -0.62 0.60 8.07
C PHE A 154 -0.78 1.81 9.00
N GLY A 155 0.24 2.11 9.81
CA GLY A 155 0.22 3.26 10.73
C GLY A 155 -0.03 4.59 9.99
N MET A 156 0.63 4.75 8.84
CA MET A 156 0.40 5.89 7.95
C MET A 156 -1.05 5.98 7.47
N ILE A 157 -1.60 4.89 6.92
CA ILE A 157 -2.94 4.88 6.31
C ILE A 157 -4.02 5.11 7.36
N VAL A 158 -3.88 4.53 8.55
CA VAL A 158 -4.78 4.78 9.68
C VAL A 158 -4.79 6.27 10.01
N ARG A 159 -3.63 6.89 10.24
CA ARG A 159 -3.54 8.31 10.58
C ARG A 159 -4.14 9.21 9.50
N TRP A 160 -3.82 8.93 8.24
CA TRP A 160 -4.34 9.69 7.10
C TRP A 160 -5.86 9.59 6.98
N ARG A 161 -6.42 8.37 7.02
CA ARG A 161 -7.87 8.16 6.89
C ARG A 161 -8.66 8.70 8.06
N VAL A 162 -8.15 8.58 9.28
CA VAL A 162 -8.77 9.21 10.46
C VAL A 162 -8.82 10.73 10.28
N THR A 163 -7.74 11.36 9.84
CA THR A 163 -7.71 12.81 9.61
C THR A 163 -8.69 13.23 8.52
N MET A 164 -8.79 12.45 7.44
CA MET A 164 -9.74 12.67 6.35
C MET A 164 -11.20 12.52 6.83
N TYR A 165 -11.48 11.54 7.68
CA TYR A 165 -12.80 11.34 8.28
C TYR A 165 -13.20 12.52 9.18
N LEU A 166 -12.28 13.04 10.00
CA LEU A 166 -12.52 14.21 10.83
C LEU A 166 -12.82 15.45 9.98
N ARG A 167 -12.06 15.69 8.90
CA ARG A 167 -12.34 16.77 7.93
C ARG A 167 -13.69 16.61 7.25
N TYR A 168 -14.05 15.38 6.86
CA TYR A 168 -15.36 15.07 6.29
C TYR A 168 -16.50 15.42 7.25
N ARG A 169 -16.38 15.05 8.53
CA ARG A 169 -17.39 15.37 9.54
C ARG A 169 -17.52 16.87 9.79
N ALA A 170 -16.40 17.59 9.82
CA ALA A 170 -16.38 19.05 9.98
C ALA A 170 -17.09 19.74 8.79
N LEU A 171 -16.75 19.37 7.56
CA LEU A 171 -17.37 19.92 6.35
C LEU A 171 -18.88 19.63 6.32
N LYS A 172 -19.29 18.40 6.64
CA LYS A 172 -20.72 18.03 6.66
C LYS A 172 -21.51 18.73 7.79
N ALA A 173 -20.85 19.09 8.89
CA ALA A 173 -21.47 19.88 9.95
C ALA A 173 -21.66 21.34 9.53
N ASP A 174 -20.72 21.88 8.76
CA ASP A 174 -20.78 23.24 8.22
C ASP A 174 -21.82 23.37 7.10
N VAL A 175 -21.86 22.43 6.15
CA VAL A 175 -22.90 22.39 5.09
C VAL A 175 -24.31 22.27 5.70
N ARG A 176 -24.47 21.52 6.80
CA ARG A 176 -25.75 21.46 7.52
C ARG A 176 -26.14 22.76 8.22
N ARG A 177 -25.19 23.68 8.41
CA ARG A 177 -25.42 24.97 9.05
C ARG A 177 -25.98 26.02 8.08
N TRP A 178 -25.95 25.78 6.75
CA TRP A 178 -26.65 26.61 5.78
C TRP A 178 -28.13 26.22 5.73
N PRO A 179 -29.06 27.10 6.15
CA PRO A 179 -30.47 26.88 5.93
C PRO A 179 -30.72 26.91 4.42
N THR A 180 -31.49 25.96 3.91
CA THR A 180 -32.08 26.02 2.57
C THR A 180 -33.19 27.08 2.51
N GLU A 181 -32.88 28.31 2.93
CA GLU A 181 -33.75 29.47 2.86
C GLU A 181 -33.07 30.58 2.06
N ALA A 182 -32.99 30.35 0.76
CA ALA A 182 -33.09 31.44 -0.19
C ALA A 182 -34.28 31.09 -1.10
N PRO A 183 -35.48 31.69 -0.88
CA PRO A 183 -36.55 31.55 -1.86
C PRO A 183 -36.05 32.19 -3.16
N MET A 184 -35.96 31.39 -4.23
CA MET A 184 -35.90 31.93 -5.58
C MET A 184 -37.24 32.63 -5.84
N ARG A 185 -37.24 33.96 -5.68
CA ARG A 185 -38.19 34.87 -6.31
C ARG A 185 -37.67 35.27 -7.68
#